data_AF-A0AAV7JUQ5-F1
#
_entry.id   AF-A0AAV7JUQ5-F1
#
_cell.length_a   1.000
_cell.length_b   1.000
_cell.length_c   1.000
_cell.angle_alpha   90.00
_cell.angle_beta   90.00
_cell.angle_gamma   90.00
#
_symmetry.space_group_name_H-M   'P 1'
#
loop_
_entity.id
_entity.type
_entity.pdbx_description
1 polymer ?
#
loop_
_entity_poly.entity_id
_entity_poly.type
_entity_poly.pdbx_seq_one_letter_code
_entity_poly.pdbx_strand_id
1 'polypeptide(L)'
;MNLSCSHCGDKFWEKEKLFSCTKKCFKFSLCCGQGKSREREFRQYIRAYNSVLAFASIGVNLDIELANAKREVYTFRIQGVVHHYFGKLTQREGGAPSFVQIYIHDGTADDELENRQPPLGEAYLPELRELQDMLHEISPYFSYLKQGIDMMKENGVSDVG
;
A
#
# COMPACT_ATOMS: atom_id res chain seq x y z
N MET A 1 -14.54 -26.65 4.34
CA MET A 1 -13.09 -26.39 4.15
C MET A 1 -12.31 -27.31 5.07
N ASN A 2 -11.87 -28.46 4.58
CA ASN A 2 -11.32 -29.54 5.43
C ASN A 2 -9.82 -29.79 5.16
N LEU A 3 -9.24 -29.03 4.24
CA LEU A 3 -7.84 -29.12 3.88
C LEU A 3 -7.16 -27.82 4.29
N SER A 4 -5.97 -27.94 4.90
CA SER A 4 -5.12 -26.79 5.21
C SER A 4 -3.85 -26.91 4.38
N CYS A 5 -3.43 -25.82 3.75
CA CYS A 5 -2.16 -25.82 3.04
C CYS A 5 -1.00 -25.98 4.02
N SER A 6 -0.08 -26.90 3.76
CA SER A 6 1.11 -27.10 4.60
C SER A 6 2.11 -25.95 4.54
N HIS A 7 1.99 -25.06 3.55
CA HIS A 7 2.88 -23.91 3.36
C HIS A 7 2.29 -22.61 3.95
N CYS A 8 1.03 -22.28 3.60
CA CYS A 8 0.38 -21.02 3.98
C CYS A 8 -0.57 -21.16 5.18
N GLY A 9 -1.03 -22.37 5.52
CA GLY A 9 -2.02 -22.59 6.58
C GLY A 9 -3.47 -22.26 6.20
N ASP A 10 -3.71 -21.63 5.04
CA ASP A 10 -5.06 -21.30 4.57
C ASP A 10 -5.91 -22.56 4.33
N LYS A 11 -7.22 -22.41 4.55
CA LYS A 11 -8.20 -23.49 4.46
C LYS A 11 -8.85 -23.53 3.07
N PHE A 12 -8.98 -24.73 2.51
CA PHE A 12 -9.51 -24.96 1.16
C PHE A 12 -10.59 -26.05 1.14
N TRP A 13 -11.37 -26.06 0.06
CA TRP A 13 -12.24 -27.18 -0.31
C TRP A 13 -11.48 -28.20 -1.13
N GLU A 14 -11.81 -29.49 -0.97
CA GLU A 14 -11.15 -30.58 -1.73
C GLU A 14 -11.35 -30.45 -3.24
N LYS A 15 -12.46 -29.86 -3.66
CA LYS A 15 -12.78 -29.58 -5.07
C LYS A 15 -11.88 -28.50 -5.71
N GLU A 16 -11.19 -27.68 -4.91
CA GLU A 16 -10.28 -26.63 -5.40
C GLU A 16 -8.86 -27.14 -5.66
N LYS A 17 -8.62 -28.43 -5.40
CA LYS A 17 -7.33 -29.07 -5.59
C LYS A 17 -6.96 -29.11 -7.08
N LEU A 18 -5.70 -28.80 -7.39
CA LEU A 18 -5.18 -28.98 -8.74
C LEU A 18 -5.17 -30.47 -9.13
N PHE A 19 -5.66 -30.77 -10.34
CA PHE A 19 -5.74 -32.14 -10.88
C PHE A 19 -4.38 -32.85 -10.93
N SER A 20 -3.28 -32.11 -11.06
CA SER A 20 -1.91 -32.65 -11.13
C SER A 20 -1.33 -33.12 -9.79
N CYS A 21 -2.07 -32.97 -8.68
CA CYS A 21 -1.58 -33.33 -7.35
C CYS A 21 -2.04 -34.73 -6.88
N THR A 22 -1.08 -35.58 -6.52
CA THR A 22 -1.33 -36.89 -5.87
C THR A 22 -2.04 -36.74 -4.52
N LYS A 23 -2.61 -37.83 -3.97
CA LYS A 23 -3.38 -37.83 -2.71
C LYS A 23 -2.64 -37.25 -1.48
N LYS A 24 -1.31 -37.11 -1.53
CA LYS A 24 -0.46 -36.59 -0.43
C LYS A 24 0.03 -35.14 -0.62
N CYS A 25 -0.18 -34.52 -1.78
CA CYS A 25 0.21 -33.12 -2.02
C CYS A 25 -1.06 -32.30 -2.28
N PHE A 26 -1.26 -31.24 -1.50
CA PHE A 26 -2.41 -30.35 -1.59
C PHE A 26 -1.97 -29.02 -2.18
N LYS A 27 -1.80 -28.96 -3.51
CA LYS A 27 -1.61 -27.71 -4.22
C LYS A 27 -2.96 -27.20 -4.70
N PHE A 28 -3.18 -25.91 -4.48
CA PHE A 28 -4.38 -25.19 -4.89
C PHE A 28 -3.97 -24.10 -5.88
N SER A 29 -4.83 -23.76 -6.83
CA SER A 29 -4.57 -22.66 -7.77
C SER A 29 -4.50 -21.31 -7.04
N LEU A 30 -5.29 -21.15 -5.97
CA LEU A 30 -5.41 -19.90 -5.22
C LEU A 30 -4.39 -19.72 -4.07
N CYS A 31 -3.88 -20.77 -3.41
CA CYS A 31 -2.79 -20.60 -2.43
C CYS A 31 -1.44 -20.96 -3.04
N CYS A 32 -0.46 -20.09 -2.78
CA CYS A 32 0.92 -20.22 -3.20
C CYS A 32 1.17 -20.14 -4.71
N GLY A 33 0.24 -19.79 -5.61
CA GLY A 33 0.58 -19.69 -7.05
C GLY A 33 1.34 -20.92 -7.59
N GLN A 34 0.84 -22.13 -7.30
CA GLN A 34 1.51 -23.44 -7.53
C GLN A 34 2.64 -23.85 -6.54
N GLY A 35 2.92 -23.07 -5.50
CA GLY A 35 3.95 -23.34 -4.47
C GLY A 35 4.98 -22.23 -4.22
N LYS A 36 4.82 -21.04 -4.81
CA LYS A 36 5.60 -19.82 -4.58
C LYS A 36 4.77 -18.80 -3.79
N SER A 37 4.63 -18.92 -2.47
CA SER A 37 3.97 -17.84 -1.69
C SER A 37 4.99 -16.84 -1.13
N ARG A 38 5.11 -15.68 -1.79
CA ARG A 38 5.53 -14.42 -1.14
C ARG A 38 4.37 -13.77 -0.35
N GLU A 39 3.19 -14.38 -0.40
CA GLU A 39 1.94 -13.88 0.16
C GLU A 39 1.94 -13.71 1.69
N ARG A 40 2.73 -14.51 2.43
CA ARG A 40 2.73 -14.43 3.91
C ARG A 40 3.28 -13.09 4.39
N GLU A 41 4.38 -12.63 3.81
CA GLU A 41 5.01 -11.35 4.16
C GLU A 41 4.15 -10.18 3.66
N PHE A 42 3.65 -10.25 2.42
CA PHE A 42 2.72 -9.25 1.89
C PHE A 42 1.49 -9.08 2.80
N ARG A 43 0.83 -10.18 3.19
CA ARG A 43 -0.33 -10.14 4.10
C ARG A 43 0.04 -9.65 5.50
N GLN A 44 1.20 -10.03 6.01
CA GLN A 44 1.70 -9.57 7.32
C GLN A 44 1.89 -8.05 7.33
N TYR A 45 2.34 -7.47 6.22
CA TYR A 45 2.70 -6.06 6.11
C TYR A 45 1.74 -5.23 5.23
N ILE A 46 0.56 -5.75 4.90
CA ILE A 46 -0.41 -5.08 4.01
C ILE A 46 -0.75 -3.64 4.43
N ARG A 47 -0.80 -3.38 5.74
CA ARG A 47 -1.04 -2.02 6.26
C ARG A 47 0.13 -1.07 5.98
N ALA A 48 1.37 -1.56 6.03
CA ALA A 48 2.53 -0.78 5.66
C ALA A 48 2.52 -0.46 4.16
N TYR A 49 2.24 -1.45 3.30
CA TYR A 49 2.06 -1.26 1.85
C TYR A 49 1.02 -0.20 1.53
N ASN A 50 -0.17 -0.33 2.10
CA ASN A 50 -1.23 0.65 1.89
C ASN A 50 -0.84 2.04 2.42
N SER A 51 -0.12 2.11 3.54
CA SER A 51 0.29 3.40 4.13
C SER A 51 1.34 4.12 3.28
N VAL A 52 2.37 3.43 2.78
CA VAL A 52 3.44 4.07 2.00
C VAL A 52 3.02 4.39 0.56
N LEU A 53 1.98 3.71 0.04
CA LEU A 53 1.41 3.92 -1.29
C LEU A 53 0.16 4.82 -1.27
N ALA A 54 -0.24 5.36 -0.12
CA ALA A 54 -1.40 6.24 -0.04
C ALA A 54 -1.10 7.62 -0.62
N PHE A 55 -1.96 8.09 -1.54
CA PHE A 55 -1.90 9.45 -2.08
C PHE A 55 -2.31 10.52 -1.07
N ALA A 56 -3.27 10.17 -0.20
CA ALA A 56 -3.79 11.04 0.83
C ALA A 56 -3.92 10.26 2.14
N SER A 57 -3.60 10.94 3.23
CA SER A 57 -3.97 10.50 4.57
C SER A 57 -5.34 11.03 4.95
N ILE A 58 -5.88 10.53 6.04
CA ILE A 58 -7.15 11.01 6.59
C ILE A 58 -6.86 12.12 7.61
N GLY A 59 -7.31 13.34 7.33
CA GLY A 59 -7.27 14.46 8.26
C GLY A 59 -8.48 14.42 9.18
N VAL A 60 -8.34 13.83 10.37
CA VAL A 60 -9.41 13.71 11.37
C VAL A 60 -8.87 13.88 12.80
N ASN A 61 -9.74 14.35 13.70
CA ASN A 61 -9.50 14.30 15.13
C ASN A 61 -9.86 12.90 15.65
N LEU A 62 -8.84 12.09 15.92
CA LEU A 62 -8.99 10.75 16.50
C LEU A 62 -9.07 10.85 18.02
N ASP A 63 -10.04 10.13 18.60
CA ASP A 63 -10.05 9.84 20.02
C ASP A 63 -8.96 8.79 20.33
N ILE A 64 -7.77 9.24 20.76
CA ILE A 64 -6.59 8.38 20.99
C ILE A 64 -6.82 7.38 22.12
N GLU A 65 -7.66 7.71 23.11
CA GLU A 65 -7.97 6.80 24.21
C GLU A 65 -8.71 5.55 23.71
N LEU A 66 -9.60 5.73 22.73
CA LEU A 66 -10.33 4.66 22.07
C LEU A 66 -9.53 4.00 20.93
N ALA A 67 -8.81 4.79 20.12
CA ALA A 67 -8.09 4.37 18.91
C ALA A 67 -6.71 3.73 19.18
N ASN A 68 -6.58 2.94 20.25
CA ASN A 68 -5.27 2.51 20.74
C ASN A 68 -4.75 1.19 20.15
N ALA A 69 -5.51 0.50 19.29
CA ALA A 69 -5.15 -0.79 18.70
C ALA A 69 -4.68 -1.88 19.70
N LYS A 70 -4.91 -1.70 21.01
CA LYS A 70 -4.41 -2.60 22.07
C LYS A 70 -5.25 -3.87 22.20
N ARG A 71 -6.43 -3.93 21.57
CA ARG A 71 -7.36 -5.06 21.64
C ARG A 71 -7.79 -5.49 20.24
N GLU A 72 -8.11 -6.77 20.12
CA GLU A 72 -8.26 -7.55 18.88
C GLU A 72 -9.06 -6.87 17.76
N VAL A 73 -10.12 -6.12 18.08
CA VAL A 73 -10.90 -5.35 17.10
C VAL A 73 -10.48 -3.89 17.15
N TYR A 74 -9.78 -3.43 16.10
CA TYR A 74 -9.42 -2.03 15.93
C TYR A 74 -10.69 -1.18 15.75
N THR A 75 -11.05 -0.43 16.79
CA THR A 75 -12.18 0.49 16.79
C THR A 75 -11.65 1.88 17.06
N PHE A 76 -12.00 2.84 16.21
CA PHE A 76 -11.69 4.25 16.39
C PHE A 76 -12.95 5.08 16.16
N ARG A 77 -13.00 6.25 16.79
CA ARG A 77 -14.11 7.20 16.65
C ARG A 77 -13.57 8.50 16.05
N ILE A 78 -14.24 8.96 15.01
CA ILE A 78 -14.02 10.27 14.40
C ILE A 78 -15.15 11.21 14.82
N GLN A 79 -14.81 12.45 15.14
CA GLN A 79 -15.78 13.52 15.35
C GLN A 79 -15.59 14.59 14.26
N GLY A 80 -16.70 15.09 13.71
CA GLY A 80 -16.69 16.09 12.64
C GLY A 80 -16.67 15.49 11.24
N VAL A 81 -16.14 16.26 10.28
CA VAL A 81 -16.07 15.90 8.85
C VAL A 81 -14.72 15.23 8.55
N VAL A 82 -14.75 14.18 7.72
CA VAL A 82 -13.56 13.51 7.22
C VAL A 82 -13.02 14.29 6.02
N HIS A 83 -11.77 14.73 6.10
CA HIS A 83 -11.08 15.39 5.01
C HIS A 83 -9.92 14.51 4.50
N HIS A 84 -9.66 14.57 3.19
CA HIS A 84 -8.43 14.00 2.63
C HIS A 84 -7.29 15.01 2.84
N TYR A 85 -6.20 14.54 3.44
CA TYR A 85 -5.02 15.35 3.72
C TYR A 85 -3.85 14.84 2.87
N PHE A 86 -3.50 15.62 1.84
CA PHE A 86 -2.39 15.34 0.94
C PHE A 86 -1.03 15.82 1.50
N GLY A 87 -1.06 16.69 2.52
CA GLY A 87 0.13 17.40 2.96
C GLY A 87 0.47 18.56 2.04
N LYS A 88 1.68 19.12 2.22
CA LYS A 88 2.20 20.19 1.38
C LYS A 88 2.53 19.67 -0.01
N LEU A 89 2.14 20.38 -1.04
CA LEU A 89 2.50 20.11 -2.43
C LEU A 89 3.92 20.57 -2.75
N THR A 90 4.42 21.55 -2.01
CA THR A 90 5.76 22.12 -2.22
C THR A 90 6.80 21.47 -1.31
N GLN A 91 7.93 21.08 -1.88
CA GLN A 91 9.07 20.61 -1.12
C GLN A 91 9.66 21.75 -0.29
N ARG A 92 10.12 21.40 0.92
CA ARG A 92 10.94 22.30 1.73
C ARG A 92 12.33 22.39 1.08
N GLU A 93 12.92 23.58 1.04
CA GLU A 93 14.30 23.75 0.56
C GLU A 93 15.25 22.75 1.24
N GLY A 94 15.95 21.96 0.42
CA GLY A 94 16.91 20.94 0.87
C GLY A 94 16.30 19.69 1.50
N GLY A 95 14.97 19.53 1.50
CA GLY A 95 14.28 18.34 2.02
C GLY A 95 13.98 17.30 0.94
N ALA A 96 14.03 16.02 1.32
CA ALA A 96 13.54 14.94 0.47
C ALA A 96 12.00 14.99 0.33
N PRO A 97 11.44 14.61 -0.83
CA PRO A 97 9.99 14.54 -1.00
C PRO A 97 9.34 13.57 0.00
N SER A 98 8.19 13.96 0.55
CA SER A 98 7.39 13.14 1.46
C SER A 98 5.89 13.20 1.13
N PHE A 99 5.15 12.16 1.51
CA PHE A 99 3.69 12.06 1.27
C PHE A 99 3.34 12.21 -0.23
N VAL A 100 2.41 13.12 -0.57
CA VAL A 100 2.02 13.39 -1.97
C VAL A 100 3.21 13.85 -2.82
N GLN A 101 4.23 14.47 -2.22
CA GLN A 101 5.40 14.99 -2.92
C GLN A 101 6.19 13.88 -3.63
N ILE A 102 6.12 12.66 -3.11
CA ILE A 102 6.77 11.48 -3.69
C ILE A 102 6.31 11.25 -5.12
N TYR A 103 5.04 11.47 -5.42
CA TYR A 103 4.46 11.17 -6.74
C TYR A 103 4.61 12.30 -7.77
N ILE A 104 4.99 13.50 -7.34
CA ILE A 104 4.77 14.76 -8.08
C ILE A 104 6.07 15.54 -8.27
N HIS A 105 7.11 15.15 -7.53
CA HIS A 105 8.47 15.61 -7.76
C HIS A 105 8.95 15.10 -9.12
N ASP A 106 9.82 15.89 -9.77
CA ASP A 106 10.43 15.55 -11.06
C ASP A 106 11.52 14.49 -10.84
N GLY A 107 11.11 13.27 -10.52
CA GLY A 107 11.96 12.11 -10.24
C GLY A 107 11.55 10.86 -11.01
N THR A 108 12.39 9.84 -10.94
CA THR A 108 12.15 8.51 -11.46
C THR A 108 11.33 7.66 -10.49
N ALA A 109 10.77 6.54 -10.97
CA ALA A 109 10.09 5.57 -10.10
C ALA A 109 11.02 5.00 -9.02
N ASP A 110 12.33 4.95 -9.26
CA ASP A 110 13.33 4.53 -8.28
C ASP A 110 13.50 5.57 -7.17
N ASP A 111 13.49 6.86 -7.53
CA ASP A 111 13.50 7.94 -6.55
C ASP A 111 12.24 7.88 -5.67
N GLU A 112 11.08 7.59 -6.25
CA GLU A 112 9.85 7.41 -5.46
C GLU A 112 9.99 6.29 -4.43
N LEU A 113 10.56 5.15 -4.84
CA LEU A 113 10.81 3.99 -4.00
C LEU A 113 11.79 4.29 -2.86
N GLU A 114 12.87 5.03 -3.14
CA GLU A 114 13.85 5.45 -2.14
C GLU A 114 13.22 6.41 -1.10
N ASN A 115 12.43 7.37 -1.58
CA ASN A 115 11.78 8.37 -0.73
C ASN A 115 10.65 7.78 0.14
N ARG A 116 10.10 6.60 -0.20
CA ARG A 116 9.08 5.92 0.63
C ARG A 116 9.61 5.38 1.96
N GLN A 117 10.94 5.40 2.20
CA GLN A 117 11.60 4.97 3.45
C GLN A 117 10.86 3.82 4.15
N PRO A 118 10.86 2.61 3.54
CA PRO A 118 9.95 1.56 3.97
C PRO A 118 10.17 1.23 5.45
N PRO A 119 9.10 1.17 6.27
CA PRO A 119 9.21 1.01 7.72
C PRO A 119 9.81 -0.34 8.16
N LEU A 120 10.12 -1.23 7.20
CA LEU A 120 10.50 -2.62 7.40
C LEU A 120 11.86 -2.99 6.75
N GLY A 121 12.58 -2.01 6.18
CA GLY A 121 13.89 -2.22 5.55
C GLY A 121 13.83 -2.82 4.14
N GLU A 122 14.98 -3.28 3.63
CA GLU A 122 15.15 -3.69 2.22
C GLU A 122 14.33 -4.93 1.81
N ALA A 123 13.98 -5.80 2.77
CA ALA A 123 13.20 -7.01 2.51
C ALA A 123 11.81 -6.73 1.92
N TYR A 124 11.32 -5.49 2.06
CA TYR A 124 10.02 -5.02 1.61
C TYR A 124 10.02 -4.45 0.18
N LEU A 125 11.21 -4.15 -0.36
CA LEU A 125 11.38 -3.41 -1.61
C LEU A 125 10.87 -4.14 -2.86
N PRO A 126 11.06 -5.46 -3.05
CA PRO A 126 10.59 -6.15 -4.26
C PRO A 126 9.07 -6.05 -4.43
N GLU A 127 8.31 -6.35 -3.38
CA GLU A 127 6.85 -6.29 -3.39
C GLU A 127 6.37 -4.83 -3.48
N LEU A 128 7.05 -3.89 -2.82
CA LEU A 128 6.69 -2.47 -2.93
C LEU A 128 6.84 -1.98 -4.37
N ARG A 129 7.91 -2.38 -5.05
CA ARG A 129 8.15 -2.05 -6.45
C ARG A 129 7.06 -2.61 -7.35
N GLU A 130 6.73 -3.89 -7.21
CA GLU A 130 5.65 -4.52 -7.99
C GLU A 130 4.31 -3.78 -7.80
N LEU A 131 3.99 -3.38 -6.56
CA LEU A 131 2.78 -2.61 -6.26
C LEU A 131 2.82 -1.18 -6.81
N GLN A 132 3.98 -0.52 -6.77
CA GLN A 132 4.16 0.82 -7.32
C GLN A 132 4.02 0.81 -8.84
N ASP A 133 4.63 -0.15 -9.52
CA ASP A 133 4.53 -0.30 -10.97
C ASP A 133 3.07 -0.53 -11.39
N MET A 134 2.37 -1.42 -10.67
CA MET A 134 0.93 -1.63 -10.84
C MET A 134 0.12 -0.35 -10.59
N LEU A 135 0.47 0.43 -9.56
CA LEU A 135 -0.20 1.69 -9.24
C LEU A 135 -0.05 2.69 -10.39
N HIS A 136 1.15 2.82 -10.94
CA HIS A 136 1.44 3.75 -12.04
C HIS A 136 0.76 3.34 -13.35
N GLU A 137 0.67 2.04 -13.61
CA GLU A 137 0.06 1.52 -14.84
C GLU A 137 -1.47 1.59 -14.81
N ILE A 138 -2.07 1.23 -13.67
CA ILE A 138 -3.52 0.96 -13.59
C ILE A 138 -4.30 2.14 -13.02
N SER A 139 -3.72 2.92 -12.10
CA SER A 139 -4.49 3.92 -11.35
C SER A 139 -4.72 5.19 -12.17
N PRO A 140 -5.96 5.51 -12.56
CA PRO A 140 -6.24 6.78 -13.24
C PRO A 140 -5.98 7.99 -12.32
N TYR A 141 -6.06 7.79 -11.00
CA TYR A 141 -5.78 8.84 -10.02
C TYR A 141 -4.33 9.29 -10.03
N PHE A 142 -3.38 8.37 -10.30
CA PHE A 142 -1.97 8.74 -10.43
C PHE A 142 -1.77 9.71 -11.60
N SER A 143 -2.39 9.40 -12.75
CA SER A 143 -2.36 10.27 -13.93
C SER A 143 -3.02 11.62 -13.66
N TYR A 144 -4.20 11.65 -13.00
CA TYR A 144 -4.88 12.89 -12.65
C TYR A 144 -4.08 13.74 -11.66
N LEU A 145 -3.42 13.10 -10.68
CA LEU A 145 -2.60 13.79 -9.70
C LEU A 145 -1.42 14.47 -10.38
N LYS A 146 -0.71 13.77 -11.28
CA LYS A 146 0.41 14.36 -12.05
C LYS A 146 -0.06 15.53 -12.92
N GLN A 147 -1.12 15.33 -13.70
CA GLN A 147 -1.69 16.39 -14.56
C GLN A 147 -2.11 17.63 -13.76
N GLY A 148 -2.81 17.44 -12.64
CA GLY A 148 -3.26 18.55 -11.81
C GLY A 148 -2.10 19.38 -11.25
N ILE A 149 -0.96 18.75 -10.98
CA ILE A 149 0.21 19.43 -10.42
C ILE A 149 1.06 20.09 -11.49
N ASP A 150 1.21 19.48 -12.66
CA ASP A 150 1.83 20.13 -13.81
C ASP A 150 1.10 21.44 -14.14
N MET A 151 -0.23 21.41 -14.13
CA MET A 151 -1.06 22.62 -14.28
C MET A 151 -0.84 23.64 -13.16
N MET A 152 -0.66 23.22 -11.89
CA MET A 152 -0.39 24.16 -10.80
C MET A 152 0.99 24.82 -10.91
N LYS A 153 2.01 24.05 -11.33
CA LYS A 153 3.38 24.55 -11.59
C LYS A 153 3.37 25.58 -12.72
N GLU A 154 2.69 25.28 -13.84
CA GLU A 154 2.58 26.18 -15.00
C GLU A 154 1.86 27.50 -14.67
N ASN A 155 0.82 27.43 -13.85
CA ASN A 155 0.01 28.60 -13.48
C ASN A 155 0.58 29.40 -12.30
N GLY A 156 1.74 29.01 -11.76
CA GLY A 156 2.37 29.70 -10.62
C GLY A 156 1.53 29.68 -9.35
N VAL A 157 0.65 28.69 -9.20
CA VAL A 157 -0.23 28.57 -8.03
C VAL A 157 0.60 28.03 -6.86
N SER A 158 0.76 28.84 -5.83
CA SER A 158 1.45 28.47 -4.60
C SER A 158 0.55 27.63 -3.69
N ASP A 159 1.17 26.71 -2.95
CA ASP A 159 0.53 25.81 -1.99
C ASP A 159 -0.28 26.57 -0.93
N VAL A 160 -1.53 26.15 -0.71
CA VAL A 160 -2.41 26.68 0.37
C VAL A 160 -2.35 25.68 1.52
N GLY A 161 -1.19 25.61 2.18
CA GLY A 161 -0.94 24.72 3.33
C GLY A 161 -1.05 25.45 4.65
#